data_AF-A0A7X7MGK9-F1
#
_entry.id   AF-A0A7X7MGK9-F1
#
_cell.length_a   1.000
_cell.length_b   1.000
_cell.length_c   1.000
_cell.angle_alpha   90.00
_cell.angle_beta   90.00
_cell.angle_gamma   90.00
#
_symmetry.space_group_name_H-M   'P 1'
#
loop_
_entity.id
_entity.type
_entity.pdbx_description
1 polymer ?
#
loop_
_entity_poly.entity_id
_entity_poly.type
_entity_poly.pdbx_seq_one_letter_code
_entity_poly.pdbx_strand_id
1 'polypeptide(L)'
;MPEQNVEVHYNIRREACFSTGDGQPLAADHIQPGWSDNSQAVGEENATMEPRNYWRGEFCVEVSSAPGSLIIFGASGDLAKRKLFPALYSLHQRRLLHESSRIIGIGRTEYSSESFREWLRPAFAGEPAPFLEHVEYLAGDYGSAELYQSLNRVLDEYEQHSGFPSQRTYYLALPTTLYQTVIENLSGAGMLSGPDQDQTWRHLVLEKPFGRDFASARELDLWLHKYL
;
A
#
# COMPACT_ATOMS: atom_id res chain seq x y z
N MET A 1 0.50 40.32 26.71
CA MET A 1 -0.09 38.96 26.66
C MET A 1 0.98 38.08 26.05
N PRO A 2 1.61 37.14 26.78
CA PRO A 2 2.77 36.42 26.27
C PRO A 2 2.33 35.33 25.28
N GLU A 3 3.11 35.21 24.21
CA GLU A 3 3.00 34.20 23.16
C GLU A 3 3.22 32.81 23.77
N GLN A 4 2.25 31.91 23.58
CA GLN A 4 2.44 30.49 23.86
C GLN A 4 3.09 29.85 22.63
N ASN A 5 4.39 29.56 22.74
CA ASN A 5 5.09 28.66 21.83
C ASN A 5 4.42 27.28 21.90
N VAL A 6 3.72 26.91 20.83
CA VAL A 6 3.34 25.53 20.58
C VAL A 6 4.55 24.86 19.92
N GLU A 7 5.35 24.19 20.73
CA GLU A 7 6.43 23.33 20.25
C GLU A 7 5.79 22.06 19.66
N VAL A 8 5.59 22.06 18.34
CA VAL A 8 5.15 20.88 17.61
C VAL A 8 6.36 19.95 17.49
N HIS A 9 6.43 18.95 18.35
CA HIS A 9 7.39 17.86 18.24
C HIS A 9 7.06 17.03 17.00
N TYR A 10 7.70 17.36 15.88
CA TYR A 10 7.77 16.49 14.73
C TYR A 10 8.65 15.28 15.07
N ASN A 11 8.05 14.11 15.28
CA ASN A 11 8.75 12.85 15.07
C ASN A 11 8.78 12.52 13.56
N ILE A 12 9.37 13.42 12.78
CA ILE A 12 9.86 13.09 11.45
C ILE A 12 11.25 12.51 11.69
N ARG A 13 11.41 11.19 11.57
CA ARG A 13 12.75 10.65 11.28
C ARG A 13 13.16 11.22 9.93
N ARG A 14 13.95 12.29 9.96
CA ARG A 14 14.68 12.79 8.79
C ARG A 14 15.79 11.78 8.50
N GLU A 15 15.58 10.92 7.52
CA GLU A 15 16.68 10.30 6.80
C GLU A 15 16.59 10.77 5.35
N ALA A 16 17.14 11.97 5.13
CA ALA A 16 17.32 12.54 3.82
C ALA A 16 18.51 11.83 3.14
N CYS A 17 18.30 11.36 1.91
CA CYS A 17 19.38 11.09 0.96
C CYS A 17 20.20 12.38 0.75
N PHE A 18 21.37 12.48 1.37
CA PHE A 18 22.42 13.41 0.94
C PHE A 18 23.58 12.58 0.40
N SER A 19 23.74 12.55 -0.93
CA SER A 19 25.01 12.21 -1.52
C SER A 19 25.91 13.44 -1.40
N THR A 20 26.95 13.34 -0.58
CA THR A 20 28.17 14.12 -0.84
C THR A 20 29.15 13.14 -1.45
N GLY A 21 29.43 13.35 -2.74
CA GLY A 21 30.52 12.66 -3.39
C GLY A 21 31.83 13.11 -2.76
N ASP A 22 32.66 12.15 -2.40
CA ASP A 22 34.04 12.05 -2.85
C ASP A 22 34.63 10.75 -2.28
N GLY A 23 35.31 10.00 -3.15
CA GLY A 23 35.71 8.62 -2.90
C GLY A 23 36.98 8.47 -2.06
N GLN A 24 37.09 7.32 -1.39
CA GLN A 24 38.18 6.33 -1.51
C GLN A 24 37.99 5.23 -0.43
N PRO A 25 38.23 3.94 -0.73
CA PRO A 25 38.17 2.89 0.28
C PRO A 25 39.47 2.86 1.10
N LEU A 26 39.36 2.78 2.42
CA LEU A 26 40.48 2.43 3.30
C LEU A 26 40.51 0.92 3.55
N ALA A 27 41.71 0.36 3.42
CA ALA A 27 42.03 -1.05 3.52
C ALA A 27 41.81 -1.63 4.93
N ALA A 28 41.60 -2.95 4.95
CA ALA A 28 41.57 -3.79 6.14
C ALA A 28 42.89 -3.76 6.91
N ASP A 29 42.83 -3.82 8.24
CA ASP A 29 43.76 -4.62 9.06
C ASP A 29 43.36 -4.70 10.55
N HIS A 30 43.51 -5.92 11.11
CA HIS A 30 43.58 -6.31 12.53
C HIS A 30 42.26 -6.18 13.37
N ILE A 31 41.70 -7.18 14.07
CA ILE A 31 42.24 -8.24 14.95
C ILE A 31 41.20 -9.40 15.06
N GLN A 32 41.64 -10.67 15.03
CA GLN A 32 40.86 -11.90 15.38
C GLN A 32 41.10 -12.31 16.88
N PRO A 33 40.66 -13.49 17.38
CA PRO A 33 39.32 -14.01 17.69
C PRO A 33 39.20 -14.52 19.16
N GLY A 34 38.01 -14.90 19.64
CA GLY A 34 37.82 -15.56 20.95
C GLY A 34 36.65 -16.54 20.96
N TRP A 35 36.94 -17.81 21.29
CA TRP A 35 36.12 -19.04 21.24
C TRP A 35 34.87 -18.99 22.17
N SER A 36 33.82 -19.84 22.09
CA SER A 36 33.78 -21.31 21.93
C SER A 36 32.37 -21.85 21.56
N ASP A 37 32.38 -23.01 20.90
CA ASP A 37 31.29 -23.93 20.58
C ASP A 37 30.66 -24.59 21.84
N ASN A 38 29.34 -24.80 21.84
CA ASN A 38 28.73 -25.92 22.56
C ASN A 38 27.33 -26.26 22.02
N SER A 39 27.22 -27.51 21.58
CA SER A 39 26.08 -28.23 21.01
C SER A 39 24.98 -28.62 22.02
N GLN A 40 23.69 -28.56 21.64
CA GLN A 40 22.71 -29.68 21.59
C GLN A 40 21.25 -29.19 21.40
N ALA A 41 20.44 -30.03 20.75
CA ALA A 41 19.12 -29.79 20.16
C ALA A 41 17.94 -29.67 21.15
N VAL A 42 16.81 -29.11 20.67
CA VAL A 42 15.39 -29.53 20.80
C VAL A 42 14.47 -28.30 20.74
N GLY A 43 13.42 -28.35 19.90
CA GLY A 43 12.23 -27.51 20.04
C GLY A 43 11.72 -26.90 18.74
N GLU A 44 10.70 -27.52 18.14
CA GLU A 44 9.76 -26.85 17.23
C GLU A 44 8.94 -25.78 17.97
N GLU A 45 8.38 -24.86 17.20
CA GLU A 45 7.32 -23.87 17.48
C GLU A 45 7.70 -22.41 17.72
N ASN A 46 6.95 -21.58 16.97
CA ASN A 46 6.77 -20.13 17.03
C ASN A 46 7.87 -19.27 16.41
N ALA A 47 7.92 -19.28 15.07
CA ALA A 47 8.48 -18.18 14.29
C ALA A 47 7.60 -16.93 14.47
N THR A 48 7.80 -16.22 15.58
CA THR A 48 7.46 -14.81 15.70
C THR A 48 8.20 -14.07 14.58
N MET A 49 7.44 -13.59 13.59
CA MET A 49 8.00 -12.83 12.48
C MET A 49 8.35 -11.43 12.98
N GLU A 50 9.52 -11.31 13.60
CA GLU A 50 10.15 -10.03 13.92
C GLU A 50 10.17 -9.14 12.66
N PRO A 51 9.81 -7.84 12.76
CA PRO A 51 9.86 -6.93 11.64
C PRO A 51 11.32 -6.78 11.20
N ARG A 52 11.69 -7.51 10.15
CA ARG A 52 13.05 -7.48 9.61
C ARG A 52 13.31 -6.08 9.07
N ASN A 53 14.14 -5.33 9.77
CA ASN A 53 14.78 -4.12 9.25
C ASN A 53 15.36 -4.43 7.85
N TYR A 54 14.79 -3.83 6.81
CA TYR A 54 15.12 -4.12 5.40
C TYR A 54 16.43 -3.47 4.90
N TRP A 55 17.22 -2.91 5.80
CA TRP A 55 18.44 -2.18 5.43
C TRP A 55 19.69 -3.03 5.70
N ARG A 56 20.24 -3.62 4.63
CA ARG A 56 21.63 -4.11 4.58
C ARG A 56 22.37 -3.51 3.38
N GLY A 57 23.03 -2.37 3.59
CA GLY A 57 24.11 -1.87 2.71
C GLY A 57 23.69 -1.16 1.42
N GLU A 58 24.71 -0.84 0.61
CA GLU A 58 24.68 -0.05 -0.64
C GLU A 58 23.87 -0.65 -1.83
N PHE A 59 23.03 -1.66 -1.57
CA PHE A 59 22.28 -2.37 -2.61
C PHE A 59 20.77 -2.31 -2.34
N CYS A 60 19.99 -1.91 -3.34
CA CYS A 60 18.54 -2.10 -3.34
C CYS A 60 18.23 -3.58 -3.48
N VAL A 61 17.88 -4.24 -2.37
CA VAL A 61 17.31 -5.59 -2.43
C VAL A 61 15.84 -5.46 -2.76
N GLU A 62 15.45 -5.96 -3.93
CA GLU A 62 14.03 -6.07 -4.28
C GLU A 62 13.41 -7.22 -3.47
N VAL A 63 12.55 -6.88 -2.53
CA VAL A 63 11.82 -7.86 -1.72
C VAL A 63 10.35 -7.85 -2.14
N SER A 64 9.75 -9.04 -2.19
CA SER A 64 8.31 -9.16 -2.42
C SER A 64 7.53 -8.43 -1.33
N SER A 65 6.41 -7.80 -1.70
CA SER A 65 5.55 -7.14 -0.74
C SER A 65 5.01 -8.11 0.29
N ALA A 66 4.61 -7.61 1.47
CA ALA A 66 3.72 -8.37 2.32
C ALA A 66 2.37 -8.63 1.57
N PRO A 67 1.67 -9.73 1.87
CA PRO A 67 0.36 -10.02 1.32
C PRO A 67 -0.65 -8.95 1.74
N GLY A 68 -1.47 -8.52 0.78
CA GLY A 68 -2.53 -7.55 1.07
C GLY A 68 -3.44 -7.25 -0.11
N SER A 69 -4.44 -6.43 0.16
CA SER A 69 -5.42 -5.97 -0.82
C SER A 69 -5.09 -4.56 -1.30
N LEU A 70 -5.02 -4.37 -2.62
CA LEU A 70 -4.92 -3.07 -3.27
C LEU A 70 -6.27 -2.72 -3.89
N ILE A 71 -6.94 -1.72 -3.32
CA ILE A 71 -8.24 -1.23 -3.75
C ILE A 71 -8.04 0.02 -4.59
N ILE A 72 -8.44 0.00 -5.86
CA ILE A 72 -8.26 1.11 -6.80
C ILE A 72 -9.63 1.72 -7.10
N PHE A 73 -9.92 2.87 -6.49
CA PHE A 73 -11.07 3.68 -6.86
C PHE A 73 -10.78 4.42 -8.17
N GLY A 74 -11.73 4.41 -9.11
CA GLY A 74 -11.52 4.93 -10.46
C GLY A 74 -10.79 3.94 -11.37
N ALA A 75 -10.92 2.64 -11.11
CA ALA A 75 -10.21 1.58 -11.86
C ALA A 75 -10.58 1.51 -13.35
N SER A 76 -11.78 1.96 -13.74
CA SER A 76 -12.18 2.08 -15.15
C SER A 76 -11.66 3.35 -15.83
N GLY A 77 -10.87 4.18 -15.15
CA GLY A 77 -10.31 5.43 -15.66
C GLY A 77 -9.02 5.28 -16.46
N ASP A 78 -8.64 6.35 -17.18
CA ASP A 78 -7.46 6.37 -18.06
C ASP A 78 -6.14 6.16 -17.30
N LEU A 79 -5.97 6.83 -16.15
CA LEU A 79 -4.78 6.69 -15.30
C LEU A 79 -4.59 5.23 -14.86
N ALA A 80 -5.67 4.60 -14.37
CA ALA A 80 -5.62 3.22 -13.90
C ALA A 80 -5.21 2.28 -15.04
N LYS A 81 -5.91 2.36 -16.19
CA LYS A 81 -5.64 1.49 -17.34
C LYS A 81 -4.25 1.69 -17.94
N ARG A 82 -3.77 2.93 -18.07
CA ARG A 82 -2.52 3.22 -18.77
C ARG A 82 -1.28 3.20 -17.89
N LYS A 83 -1.43 3.31 -16.56
CA LYS A 83 -0.30 3.43 -15.63
C LYS A 83 -0.38 2.42 -14.50
N LEU A 84 -1.46 2.40 -13.72
CA LEU A 84 -1.52 1.59 -12.49
C LEU A 84 -1.50 0.10 -12.80
N PHE A 85 -2.43 -0.39 -13.62
CA PHE A 85 -2.49 -1.82 -13.95
C PHE A 85 -1.21 -2.30 -14.66
N PRO A 86 -0.66 -1.61 -15.68
CA PRO A 86 0.62 -1.99 -16.28
C PRO A 86 1.79 -2.03 -15.28
N ALA A 87 1.84 -1.11 -14.31
CA ALA A 87 2.86 -1.13 -13.27
C ALA A 87 2.70 -2.35 -12.33
N LEU A 88 1.47 -2.66 -11.93
CA LEU A 88 1.17 -3.83 -11.10
C LEU A 88 1.49 -5.15 -11.83
N TYR A 89 1.19 -5.21 -13.13
CA TYR A 89 1.58 -6.34 -13.96
C TYR A 89 3.10 -6.50 -14.03
N SER A 90 3.86 -5.39 -14.14
CA SER A 90 5.32 -5.43 -14.09
C SER A 90 5.84 -5.96 -12.75
N LEU A 91 5.22 -5.57 -11.62
CA LEU A 91 5.55 -6.10 -10.30
C LEU A 91 5.26 -7.61 -10.21
N HIS A 92 4.12 -8.06 -10.75
CA HIS A 92 3.76 -9.46 -10.82
C HIS A 92 4.78 -10.27 -11.65
N GLN A 93 5.17 -9.78 -12.83
CA GLN A 93 6.18 -10.43 -13.68
C GLN A 93 7.53 -10.60 -12.97
N ARG A 94 7.86 -9.68 -12.06
CA ARG A 94 9.10 -9.70 -11.26
C ARG A 94 8.95 -10.44 -9.92
N ARG A 95 7.77 -11.05 -9.65
CA ARG A 95 7.43 -11.71 -8.38
C ARG A 95 7.53 -10.80 -7.15
N LEU A 96 7.34 -9.49 -7.37
CA LEU A 96 7.33 -8.47 -6.32
C LEU A 96 5.94 -8.21 -5.76
N LEU A 97 4.90 -8.67 -6.46
CA LEU A 97 3.55 -8.77 -5.93
C LEU A 97 3.37 -10.16 -5.31
N HIS A 98 3.04 -10.21 -4.02
CA HIS A 98 2.80 -11.47 -3.33
C HIS A 98 1.64 -12.26 -3.96
N GLU A 99 1.74 -13.59 -4.03
CA GLU A 99 0.75 -14.44 -4.71
C GLU A 99 -0.64 -14.41 -4.03
N SER A 100 -0.67 -14.24 -2.71
CA SER A 100 -1.90 -14.04 -1.94
C SER A 100 -2.46 -12.62 -2.04
N SER A 101 -1.77 -11.68 -2.69
CA SER A 101 -2.29 -10.32 -2.85
C SER A 101 -3.44 -10.27 -3.85
N ARG A 102 -4.36 -9.33 -3.64
CA ARG A 102 -5.54 -9.11 -4.47
C ARG A 102 -5.66 -7.65 -4.87
N ILE A 103 -6.20 -7.41 -6.06
CA ILE A 103 -6.44 -6.09 -6.60
C ILE A 103 -7.93 -5.95 -6.84
N ILE A 104 -8.58 -5.01 -6.16
CA ILE A 104 -10.00 -4.75 -6.33
C ILE A 104 -10.16 -3.41 -7.04
N GLY A 105 -10.57 -3.45 -8.30
CA GLY A 105 -10.97 -2.26 -9.04
C GLY A 105 -12.37 -1.82 -8.65
N ILE A 106 -12.58 -0.51 -8.49
CA ILE A 106 -13.89 0.07 -8.23
C ILE A 106 -14.17 1.18 -9.22
N GLY A 107 -15.37 1.21 -9.79
CA GLY A 107 -15.80 2.27 -10.68
C GLY A 107 -17.30 2.31 -10.92
N ARG A 108 -17.78 3.41 -11.52
CA ARG A 108 -19.20 3.57 -11.89
C ARG A 108 -19.59 2.85 -13.18
N THR A 109 -18.60 2.43 -13.98
CA THR A 109 -18.88 1.71 -15.22
C THR A 109 -19.31 0.30 -14.86
N GLU A 110 -20.45 -0.14 -15.39
CA GLU A 110 -21.00 -1.47 -15.17
C GLU A 110 -20.16 -2.52 -15.89
N TYR A 111 -19.28 -3.17 -15.12
CA TYR A 111 -18.52 -4.34 -15.53
C TYR A 111 -18.69 -5.46 -14.50
N SER A 112 -18.68 -6.70 -14.97
CA SER A 112 -18.34 -7.84 -14.12
C SER A 112 -16.82 -7.94 -14.01
N SER A 113 -16.30 -8.71 -13.04
CA SER A 113 -14.86 -8.99 -12.97
C SER A 113 -14.33 -9.55 -14.29
N GLU A 114 -15.09 -10.42 -14.96
CA GLU A 114 -14.70 -10.98 -16.26
C GLU A 114 -14.64 -9.91 -17.36
N SER A 115 -15.69 -9.10 -17.53
CA SER A 115 -15.69 -8.08 -18.58
C SER A 115 -14.71 -6.94 -18.30
N PHE A 116 -14.41 -6.67 -17.03
CA PHE A 116 -13.36 -5.74 -16.64
C PHE A 116 -11.95 -6.26 -16.99
N ARG A 117 -11.67 -7.55 -16.73
CA ARG A 117 -10.40 -8.19 -17.12
C ARG A 117 -10.20 -8.15 -18.64
N GLU A 118 -11.24 -8.43 -19.41
CA GLU A 118 -11.19 -8.31 -20.88
C GLU A 118 -10.98 -6.87 -21.34
N TRP A 119 -11.63 -5.90 -20.70
CA TRP A 119 -11.41 -4.48 -20.99
C TRP A 119 -9.98 -4.00 -20.67
N LEU A 120 -9.35 -4.58 -19.64
CA LEU A 120 -7.97 -4.30 -19.25
C LEU A 120 -6.94 -4.98 -20.15
N ARG A 121 -7.24 -6.16 -20.71
CA ARG A 121 -6.30 -7.00 -21.48
C ARG A 121 -5.44 -6.22 -22.50
N PRO A 122 -5.96 -5.26 -23.29
CA PRO A 122 -5.16 -4.50 -24.24
C PRO A 122 -4.12 -3.55 -23.62
N ALA A 123 -4.15 -3.32 -22.31
CA ALA A 123 -3.22 -2.44 -21.62
C ALA A 123 -1.85 -3.09 -21.34
N PHE A 124 -1.73 -4.40 -21.53
CA PHE A 124 -0.54 -5.17 -21.21
C PHE A 124 0.16 -5.68 -22.46
N ALA A 125 1.48 -5.79 -22.39
CA ALA A 125 2.26 -6.54 -23.35
C ALA A 125 2.50 -7.98 -22.83
N GLY A 126 2.30 -8.99 -23.66
CA GLY A 126 2.50 -10.40 -23.31
C GLY A 126 1.23 -11.09 -22.81
N GLU A 127 1.39 -12.04 -21.87
CA GLU A 127 0.34 -12.92 -21.37
C GLU A 127 -0.13 -12.51 -19.96
N PRO A 128 -1.08 -11.56 -19.82
CA PRO A 128 -1.51 -11.06 -18.52
C PRO A 128 -2.47 -12.00 -17.78
N ALA A 129 -2.84 -13.15 -18.36
CA ALA A 129 -3.88 -14.02 -17.80
C ALA A 129 -3.61 -14.42 -16.33
N PRO A 130 -2.41 -14.88 -15.93
CA PRO A 130 -2.15 -15.20 -14.53
C PRO A 130 -2.28 -13.98 -13.60
N PHE A 131 -1.81 -12.81 -14.04
CA PHE A 131 -1.97 -11.57 -13.26
C PHE A 131 -3.43 -11.16 -13.10
N LEU A 132 -4.23 -11.30 -14.15
CA LEU A 132 -5.65 -10.93 -14.15
C LEU A 132 -6.49 -11.80 -13.21
N GLU A 133 -6.02 -12.99 -12.82
CA GLU A 133 -6.66 -13.82 -11.77
C GLU A 133 -6.65 -13.14 -10.40
N HIS A 134 -5.71 -12.22 -10.15
CA HIS A 134 -5.66 -11.43 -8.91
C HIS A 134 -6.57 -10.20 -8.95
N VAL A 135 -7.19 -9.90 -10.10
CA VAL A 135 -7.94 -8.66 -10.33
C VAL A 135 -9.44 -8.91 -10.27
N GLU A 136 -10.12 -8.21 -9.37
CA GLU A 136 -11.56 -8.20 -9.19
C GLU A 136 -12.12 -6.82 -9.57
N TYR A 137 -13.43 -6.74 -9.85
CA TYR A 137 -14.07 -5.45 -10.06
C TYR A 137 -15.42 -5.34 -9.35
N LEU A 138 -15.65 -4.20 -8.71
CA LEU A 138 -16.93 -3.81 -8.13
C LEU A 138 -17.45 -2.55 -8.82
N ALA A 139 -18.61 -2.69 -9.46
CA ALA A 139 -19.37 -1.56 -9.98
C ALA A 139 -20.18 -0.91 -8.85
N GLY A 140 -20.17 0.43 -8.79
CA GLY A 140 -21.03 1.14 -7.86
C GLY A 140 -20.81 2.65 -7.83
N ASP A 141 -21.78 3.35 -7.23
CA ASP A 141 -21.68 4.77 -6.97
C ASP A 141 -20.83 5.03 -5.71
N TYR A 142 -19.91 6.00 -5.80
CA TYR A 142 -18.98 6.29 -4.71
C TYR A 142 -19.66 6.87 -3.45
N GLY A 143 -20.89 7.38 -3.57
CA GLY A 143 -21.68 7.86 -2.44
C GLY A 143 -22.63 6.82 -1.84
N SER A 144 -22.72 5.62 -2.44
CA SER A 144 -23.63 4.55 -1.97
C SER A 144 -22.98 3.74 -0.85
N ALA A 145 -23.67 3.59 0.27
CA ALA A 145 -23.22 2.75 1.39
C ALA A 145 -23.13 1.27 1.00
N GLU A 146 -23.99 0.83 0.08
CA GLU A 146 -24.05 -0.55 -0.43
C GLU A 146 -22.75 -0.96 -1.14
N LEU A 147 -22.08 -0.02 -1.80
CA LEU A 147 -20.76 -0.25 -2.40
C LEU A 147 -19.73 -0.63 -1.32
N TYR A 148 -19.65 0.13 -0.23
CA TYR A 148 -18.68 -0.11 0.84
C TYR A 148 -19.00 -1.37 1.64
N GLN A 149 -20.28 -1.68 1.85
CA GLN A 149 -20.69 -2.96 2.43
C GLN A 149 -20.26 -4.14 1.56
N SER A 150 -20.42 -4.02 0.24
CA SER A 150 -20.01 -5.07 -0.70
C SER A 150 -18.50 -5.20 -0.78
N LEU A 151 -17.78 -4.09 -0.80
CA LEU A 151 -16.32 -4.08 -0.74
C LEU A 151 -15.81 -4.75 0.54
N ASN A 152 -16.40 -4.43 1.70
CA ASN A 152 -15.97 -5.02 2.96
C ASN A 152 -16.19 -6.53 2.98
N ARG A 153 -17.34 -7.01 2.47
CA ARG A 153 -17.61 -8.45 2.34
C ARG A 153 -16.56 -9.17 1.50
N VAL A 154 -16.23 -8.62 0.33
CA VAL A 154 -15.22 -9.19 -0.57
C VAL A 154 -13.85 -9.22 0.10
N LEU A 155 -13.45 -8.14 0.77
CA LEU A 155 -12.18 -8.08 1.49
C LEU A 155 -12.12 -9.06 2.65
N ASP A 156 -13.17 -9.15 3.45
CA ASP A 156 -13.24 -10.05 4.61
C ASP A 156 -13.19 -11.52 4.16
N GLU A 157 -13.89 -11.87 3.07
CA GLU A 157 -13.81 -13.19 2.45
C GLU A 157 -12.36 -13.51 2.03
N TYR A 158 -11.66 -12.60 1.35
CA TYR A 158 -10.27 -12.82 0.96
C TYR A 158 -9.34 -12.97 2.16
N GLU A 159 -9.48 -12.11 3.15
CA GLU A 159 -8.59 -12.07 4.30
C GLU A 159 -8.71 -13.32 5.15
N GLN A 160 -9.94 -13.82 5.37
CA GLN A 160 -10.20 -15.08 6.07
C GLN A 160 -9.53 -16.28 5.38
N HIS A 161 -9.53 -16.32 4.05
CA HIS A 161 -8.91 -17.42 3.29
C HIS A 161 -7.40 -17.27 3.12
N SER A 162 -6.87 -16.05 3.21
CA SER A 162 -5.45 -15.78 2.95
C SER A 162 -4.53 -16.24 4.08
N GLY A 163 -5.02 -16.30 5.32
CA GLY A 163 -4.21 -16.64 6.50
C GLY A 163 -3.18 -15.58 6.89
N PHE A 164 -3.25 -14.37 6.34
CA PHE A 164 -2.33 -13.26 6.63
C PHE A 164 -3.04 -12.08 7.30
N PRO A 165 -2.30 -11.20 8.02
CA PRO A 165 -2.85 -9.96 8.54
C PRO A 165 -3.46 -9.12 7.41
N SER A 166 -4.67 -8.64 7.63
CA SER A 166 -5.43 -7.80 6.69
C SER A 166 -4.67 -6.50 6.43
N GLN A 167 -3.88 -6.40 5.35
CA GLN A 167 -3.26 -5.15 4.91
C GLN A 167 -4.07 -4.59 3.75
N ARG A 168 -4.38 -3.29 3.77
CA ARG A 168 -5.20 -2.66 2.71
C ARG A 168 -4.57 -1.35 2.26
N THR A 169 -4.42 -1.20 0.94
CA THR A 169 -4.06 0.08 0.30
C THR A 169 -5.24 0.57 -0.52
N TYR A 170 -5.72 1.78 -0.24
CA TYR A 170 -6.76 2.46 -1.00
C TYR A 170 -6.12 3.50 -1.92
N TYR A 171 -6.15 3.26 -3.23
CA TYR A 171 -5.66 4.17 -4.25
C TYR A 171 -6.82 4.96 -4.85
N LEU A 172 -6.83 6.27 -4.67
CA LEU A 172 -7.89 7.15 -5.17
C LEU A 172 -7.48 7.75 -6.52
N ALA A 173 -7.60 6.96 -7.58
CA ALA A 173 -7.40 7.39 -8.97
C ALA A 173 -8.63 8.17 -9.50
N LEU A 174 -9.07 9.15 -8.72
CA LEU A 174 -10.29 9.92 -8.92
C LEU A 174 -9.99 11.42 -8.99
N PRO A 175 -10.88 12.22 -9.63
CA PRO A 175 -10.90 13.66 -9.41
C PRO A 175 -10.98 14.01 -7.92
N THR A 176 -10.27 15.05 -7.50
CA THR A 176 -10.19 15.48 -6.09
C THR A 176 -11.55 15.82 -5.47
N THR A 177 -12.54 16.19 -6.29
CA THR A 177 -13.92 16.46 -5.84
C THR A 177 -14.61 15.23 -5.23
N LEU A 178 -14.11 14.01 -5.48
CA LEU A 178 -14.68 12.78 -4.95
C LEU A 178 -13.95 12.26 -3.70
N TYR A 179 -12.81 12.86 -3.33
CA TYR A 179 -12.02 12.37 -2.19
C TYR A 179 -12.81 12.43 -0.90
N GLN A 180 -13.51 13.54 -0.67
CA GLN A 180 -14.35 13.70 0.52
C GLN A 180 -15.36 12.58 0.64
N THR A 181 -16.15 12.36 -0.41
CA THR A 181 -17.18 11.30 -0.44
C THR A 181 -16.59 9.92 -0.17
N VAL A 182 -15.47 9.57 -0.81
CA VAL A 182 -14.87 8.23 -0.67
C VAL A 182 -14.28 8.02 0.72
N ILE A 183 -13.53 8.98 1.23
CA ILE A 183 -12.85 8.87 2.53
C ILE A 183 -13.86 8.86 3.68
N GLU A 184 -14.91 9.69 3.62
CA GLU A 184 -15.98 9.71 4.62
C GLU A 184 -16.72 8.37 4.67
N ASN A 185 -17.02 7.77 3.52
CA ASN A 185 -17.67 6.46 3.49
C ASN A 185 -16.73 5.33 3.93
N LEU A 186 -15.46 5.33 3.53
CA LEU A 186 -14.46 4.37 4.02
C LEU A 186 -14.32 4.46 5.55
N SER A 187 -14.24 5.68 6.09
CA SER A 187 -14.19 5.91 7.53
C SER A 187 -15.46 5.45 8.23
N GLY A 188 -16.63 5.81 7.70
CA GLY A 188 -17.92 5.43 8.28
C GLY A 188 -18.16 3.92 8.27
N ALA A 189 -17.57 3.20 7.30
CA ALA A 189 -17.57 1.74 7.24
C ALA A 189 -16.44 1.09 8.07
N GLY A 190 -15.64 1.86 8.80
CA GLY A 190 -14.54 1.35 9.64
C GLY A 190 -13.36 0.79 8.85
N MET A 191 -13.22 1.15 7.58
CA MET A 191 -12.26 0.52 6.66
C MET A 191 -10.87 1.19 6.67
N LEU A 192 -10.74 2.36 7.30
CA LEU A 192 -9.47 3.11 7.41
C LEU A 192 -8.67 2.78 8.67
N SER A 193 -9.23 1.99 9.59
CA SER A 193 -8.53 1.53 10.79
C SER A 193 -8.32 0.02 10.73
N GLY A 194 -7.11 -0.45 11.09
CA GLY A 194 -6.83 -1.88 11.22
C GLY A 194 -7.43 -2.46 12.51
N PRO A 195 -7.83 -3.75 12.53
CA PRO A 195 -8.31 -4.41 13.75
C PRO A 195 -7.21 -4.55 14.82
N ASP A 196 -5.96 -4.63 14.39
CA ASP A 196 -4.76 -4.63 15.23
C ASP A 196 -3.76 -3.65 14.60
N GLN A 197 -3.71 -2.42 15.13
CA GLN A 197 -2.91 -1.33 14.55
C GLN A 197 -1.40 -1.63 14.58
N ASP A 198 -0.95 -2.53 15.44
CA ASP A 198 0.46 -2.89 15.56
C ASP A 198 0.89 -3.94 14.52
N GLN A 199 -0.07 -4.65 13.90
CA GLN A 199 0.21 -5.73 12.94
C GLN A 199 -0.36 -5.47 11.54
N THR A 200 -1.32 -4.57 11.40
CA THR A 200 -1.99 -4.27 10.14
C THR A 200 -2.01 -2.78 9.88
N TRP A 201 -1.70 -2.41 8.63
CA TRP A 201 -1.73 -1.02 8.19
C TRP A 201 -2.82 -0.79 7.15
N ARG A 202 -3.26 0.47 7.08
CA ARG A 202 -4.21 0.99 6.10
C ARG A 202 -3.55 2.19 5.43
N HIS A 203 -3.27 2.08 4.13
CA HIS A 203 -2.69 3.19 3.39
C HIS A 203 -3.73 3.84 2.50
N LEU A 204 -3.75 5.17 2.49
CA LEU A 204 -4.53 5.96 1.55
C LEU A 204 -3.57 6.68 0.61
N VAL A 205 -3.67 6.37 -0.69
CA VAL A 205 -2.87 6.98 -1.75
C VAL A 205 -3.76 7.95 -2.52
N LEU A 206 -3.34 9.21 -2.52
CA LEU A 206 -4.05 10.31 -3.15
C LEU A 206 -3.24 10.83 -4.35
N GLU A 207 -3.93 11.22 -5.41
CA GLU A 207 -3.35 11.89 -6.56
C GLU A 207 -3.30 13.41 -6.36
N LYS A 208 -2.31 14.03 -6.99
CA LYS A 208 -2.23 15.49 -7.08
C LYS A 208 -3.40 16.04 -7.91
N PRO A 209 -3.83 17.29 -7.68
CA PRO A 209 -3.22 18.30 -6.81
C PRO A 209 -3.69 18.26 -5.35
N PHE A 210 -2.75 18.48 -4.41
CA PHE A 210 -3.02 18.61 -2.97
C PHE A 210 -3.36 20.06 -2.60
N GLY A 211 -4.46 20.57 -3.14
CA GLY A 211 -4.76 22.01 -3.10
C GLY A 211 -4.10 22.79 -4.24
N ARG A 212 -4.44 24.07 -4.35
CA ARG A 212 -3.94 24.98 -5.40
C ARG A 212 -2.98 26.05 -4.86
N ASP A 213 -2.92 26.16 -3.55
CA ASP A 213 -2.09 27.09 -2.79
C ASP A 213 -1.81 26.49 -1.40
N PHE A 214 -0.98 27.16 -0.62
CA PHE A 214 -0.61 26.70 0.72
C PHE A 214 -1.83 26.59 1.67
N ALA A 215 -2.80 27.49 1.55
CA ALA A 215 -3.97 27.50 2.43
C ALA A 215 -4.84 26.25 2.17
N SER A 216 -5.19 25.99 0.91
CA SER A 216 -5.97 24.82 0.51
C SER A 216 -5.23 23.50 0.73
N ALA A 217 -3.90 23.47 0.60
CA ALA A 217 -3.09 22.30 0.94
C ALA A 217 -3.16 21.98 2.45
N ARG A 218 -3.04 23.01 3.30
CA ARG A 218 -3.16 22.87 4.76
C ARG A 218 -4.56 22.47 5.19
N GLU A 219 -5.59 22.99 4.54
CA GLU A 219 -6.99 22.59 4.80
C GLU A 219 -7.22 21.12 4.46
N LEU A 220 -6.70 20.65 3.32
CA LEU A 220 -6.76 19.24 2.95
C LEU A 220 -6.04 18.36 3.97
N ASP A 221 -4.83 18.75 4.38
CA ASP A 221 -4.03 18.03 5.38
C ASP A 221 -4.76 17.89 6.72
N LEU A 222 -5.27 19.01 7.27
CA LEU A 222 -6.04 19.02 8.51
C LEU A 222 -7.34 18.21 8.40
N TRP A 223 -7.96 18.18 7.23
CA TRP A 223 -9.16 17.39 6.99
C TRP A 223 -8.84 15.89 6.93
N LEU A 224 -7.73 15.48 6.31
CA LEU A 224 -7.29 14.08 6.24
C LEU A 224 -6.96 13.50 7.62
N HIS A 225 -6.30 14.25 8.49
CA HIS A 225 -5.97 13.84 9.88
C HIS A 225 -7.20 13.59 10.76
N LYS A 226 -8.42 13.92 10.31
CA LYS A 226 -9.65 13.53 11.02
C LYS A 226 -10.02 12.07 10.80
N TYR A 227 -9.48 11.43 9.77
CA TYR A 227 -9.88 10.10 9.29
C TYR A 227 -8.74 9.07 9.30
N LEU A 228 -7.49 9.53 9.38
CA LEU A 228 -6.26 8.72 9.37
C LEU A 228 -5.51 8.94 10.68
#